data_AF-A0A3E2H020-F1
#
_entry.id   AF-A0A3E2H020-F1
#
_cell.length_a   1.000
_cell.length_b   1.000
_cell.length_c   1.000
_cell.angle_alpha   90.00
_cell.angle_beta   90.00
_cell.angle_gamma   90.00
#
_symmetry.space_group_name_H-M   'P 1'
#
loop_
_entity.id
_entity.type
_entity.pdbx_description
1 polymer ?
#
loop_
_entity_poly.entity_id
_entity_poly.type
_entity_poly.pdbx_seq_one_letter_code
_entity_poly.pdbx_strand_id
1 'polypeptide(L)'
;MAGEKEPVAKLPLAVRKDYRDGFEAKKEDLAKQISDILGTPWKIDVNPNAIYAYAEPGSYGHNSLGNCVTAYINGFLYQLQRFVEKNGPEGIAELNTVAHAHTITLQMFDSPKWNYCGCDITSEGVFQLLFKPAMLGTNIDDAAAEIAKQLSAAPQPASAPKLSYAARHSIKTDYTPKIEEVREQAASELQNPDIKFEPDFEELVEKLQDKKWDRWSEDWQWNIGSGILKYFEAFVDVLKREKFGSDDMLQEGFAEAIDKGVIRFRIIPKLPSGYNRSLIENGELILETDLDNWRVNIDQIATKLVDLL
;
A
#
# COMPACT_ATOMS: atom_id res chain seq x y z
N MET A 1 0.67 17.78 -25.86
CA MET A 1 1.01 16.41 -25.40
C MET A 1 1.80 15.76 -26.52
N ALA A 2 3.01 15.31 -26.24
CA ALA A 2 3.79 14.58 -27.24
C ALA A 2 3.27 13.14 -27.22
N GLY A 3 2.52 12.75 -28.26
CA GLY A 3 1.97 11.41 -28.37
C GLY A 3 3.06 10.34 -28.52
N GLU A 4 2.62 9.09 -28.52
CA GLU A 4 3.49 7.93 -28.75
C GLU A 4 4.28 8.08 -30.05
N LYS A 5 5.60 7.90 -29.95
CA LYS A 5 6.54 7.93 -31.06
C LYS A 5 6.89 6.51 -31.47
N GLU A 6 6.88 6.28 -32.77
CA GLU A 6 7.39 5.05 -33.36
C GLU A 6 8.86 4.82 -32.98
N PRO A 7 9.25 3.56 -32.64
CA PRO A 7 10.65 3.22 -32.43
C PRO A 7 11.51 3.61 -33.63
N VAL A 8 12.71 4.14 -33.37
CA VAL A 8 13.60 4.49 -34.48
C VAL A 8 14.01 3.22 -35.23
N ALA A 9 13.96 3.26 -36.57
CA ALA A 9 14.32 2.09 -37.37
C ALA A 9 15.77 1.63 -37.15
N LYS A 10 16.67 2.59 -36.87
CA LYS A 10 18.09 2.33 -36.63
C LYS A 10 18.72 3.40 -35.77
N LEU A 11 19.39 2.98 -34.71
CA LEU A 11 20.17 3.87 -33.85
C LEU A 11 21.46 4.37 -34.54
N PRO A 12 21.86 5.65 -34.33
CA PRO A 12 23.16 6.15 -34.76
C PRO A 12 24.31 5.29 -34.25
N LEU A 13 25.43 5.22 -34.99
CA LEU A 13 26.57 4.37 -34.63
C LEU A 13 27.12 4.69 -33.23
N ALA A 14 27.26 5.98 -32.90
CA ALA A 14 27.73 6.43 -31.59
C ALA A 14 26.81 5.93 -30.46
N VAL A 15 25.49 6.03 -30.67
CA VAL A 15 24.47 5.58 -29.71
C VAL A 15 24.48 4.06 -29.56
N ARG A 16 24.63 3.30 -30.66
CA ARG A 16 24.76 1.83 -30.58
C ARG A 16 25.99 1.39 -29.81
N LYS A 17 27.11 2.09 -30.00
CA LYS A 17 28.36 1.82 -29.27
C LYS A 17 28.18 2.13 -27.78
N ASP A 18 27.62 3.29 -27.46
CA ASP A 18 27.32 3.68 -26.08
C ASP A 18 26.32 2.72 -25.41
N TYR A 19 25.27 2.29 -26.10
CA TYR A 19 24.32 1.31 -25.57
C TYR A 19 24.98 -0.05 -25.26
N ARG A 20 25.84 -0.53 -26.17
CA ARG A 20 26.61 -1.76 -25.96
C ARG A 20 27.54 -1.66 -24.75
N ASP A 21 28.33 -0.59 -24.68
CA ASP A 21 29.37 -0.43 -23.66
C ASP A 21 28.79 0.01 -22.31
N GLY A 22 27.76 0.84 -22.35
CA GLY A 22 27.11 1.45 -21.19
C GLY A 22 26.11 0.52 -20.50
N PHE A 23 25.34 -0.26 -21.26
CA PHE A 23 24.25 -1.11 -20.75
C PHE A 23 24.44 -2.60 -21.03
N GLU A 24 24.53 -3.05 -22.29
CA GLU A 24 24.56 -4.50 -22.61
C GLU A 24 25.71 -5.22 -21.91
N ALA A 25 26.89 -4.60 -21.81
CA ALA A 25 28.03 -5.14 -21.09
C ALA A 25 27.80 -5.35 -19.58
N LYS A 26 26.82 -4.64 -18.98
CA LYS A 26 26.49 -4.69 -17.54
C LYS A 26 25.17 -5.42 -17.26
N LYS A 27 24.41 -5.74 -18.30
CA LYS A 27 23.03 -6.22 -18.21
C LYS A 27 22.91 -7.49 -17.38
N GLU A 28 23.78 -8.46 -17.60
CA GLU A 28 23.77 -9.74 -16.88
C GLU A 28 24.10 -9.54 -15.39
N ASP A 29 25.08 -8.70 -15.06
CA ASP A 29 25.44 -8.40 -13.66
C ASP A 29 24.31 -7.67 -12.92
N LEU A 30 23.60 -6.77 -13.61
CA LEU A 30 22.44 -6.08 -13.05
C LEU A 30 21.26 -7.04 -12.85
N ALA A 31 20.95 -7.86 -13.85
CA ALA A 31 19.89 -8.87 -13.76
C ALA A 31 20.18 -9.88 -12.63
N LYS A 32 21.45 -10.26 -12.46
CA LYS A 32 21.90 -11.11 -11.36
C LYS A 32 21.67 -10.46 -10.00
N GLN A 33 22.08 -9.19 -9.81
CA GLN A 33 21.84 -8.48 -8.55
C GLN A 33 20.35 -8.43 -8.18
N ILE A 34 19.48 -8.17 -9.16
CA ILE A 34 18.02 -8.18 -8.95
C ILE A 34 17.54 -9.58 -8.56
N SER A 35 18.01 -10.59 -9.28
CA SER A 35 17.65 -11.99 -9.02
C SER A 35 18.09 -12.45 -7.62
N ASP A 36 19.30 -12.06 -7.20
CA ASP A 36 19.86 -12.39 -5.89
C ASP A 36 19.03 -11.76 -4.77
N ILE A 37 18.57 -10.51 -4.93
CA ILE A 37 17.68 -9.84 -3.97
C ILE A 37 16.30 -10.51 -3.92
N LEU A 38 15.75 -10.88 -5.08
CA LEU A 38 14.39 -11.43 -5.19
C LEU A 38 14.31 -12.95 -4.99
N GLY A 39 15.44 -13.63 -4.91
CA GLY A 39 15.52 -15.08 -4.71
C GLY A 39 15.01 -15.93 -5.89
N THR A 40 14.72 -15.32 -7.03
CA THR A 40 14.30 -15.99 -8.28
C THR A 40 14.95 -15.32 -9.48
N PRO A 41 15.18 -16.01 -10.62
CA PRO A 41 15.76 -15.38 -11.80
C PRO A 41 14.85 -14.30 -12.41
N TRP A 42 15.39 -13.09 -12.54
CA TRP A 42 14.79 -11.97 -13.24
C TRP A 42 15.64 -11.56 -14.44
N LYS A 43 15.00 -11.06 -15.49
CA LYS A 43 15.67 -10.54 -16.69
C LYS A 43 15.31 -9.08 -16.94
N ILE A 44 16.19 -8.39 -17.67
CA ILE A 44 15.98 -7.02 -18.13
C ILE A 44 15.72 -7.07 -19.64
N ASP A 45 14.60 -6.53 -20.09
CA ASP A 45 14.23 -6.48 -21.50
C ASP A 45 13.90 -5.05 -21.91
N VAL A 46 14.87 -4.38 -22.52
CA VAL A 46 14.80 -2.96 -22.86
C VAL A 46 14.98 -2.80 -24.36
N ASN A 47 14.04 -2.11 -25.00
CA ASN A 47 14.12 -1.77 -26.41
C ASN A 47 14.75 -0.38 -26.60
N PRO A 48 16.04 -0.28 -26.98
CA PRO A 48 16.71 1.01 -27.08
C PRO A 48 16.17 1.86 -28.23
N ASN A 49 15.62 1.25 -29.27
CA ASN A 49 15.04 1.98 -30.40
C ASN A 49 13.75 2.70 -29.99
N ALA A 50 12.94 2.07 -29.14
CA ALA A 50 11.72 2.67 -28.60
C ALA A 50 12.05 3.84 -27.66
N ILE A 51 13.08 3.70 -26.83
CA ILE A 51 13.50 4.74 -25.88
C ILE A 51 14.14 5.93 -26.61
N TYR A 52 15.04 5.67 -27.55
CA TYR A 52 15.78 6.73 -28.24
C TYR A 52 14.89 7.65 -29.07
N ALA A 53 13.68 7.22 -29.46
CA ALA A 53 12.68 8.10 -30.08
C ALA A 53 12.32 9.33 -29.23
N TYR A 54 12.50 9.24 -27.90
CA TYR A 54 12.23 10.31 -26.94
C TYR A 54 13.48 11.03 -26.44
N ALA A 55 14.66 10.67 -26.94
CA ALA A 55 15.93 11.27 -26.55
C ALA A 55 16.12 12.62 -27.25
N GLU A 56 15.87 13.73 -26.54
CA GLU A 56 16.01 15.07 -27.11
C GLU A 56 17.47 15.44 -27.38
N PRO A 57 17.80 16.18 -28.44
CA PRO A 57 19.17 16.62 -28.72
C PRO A 57 19.81 17.29 -27.50
N GLY A 58 20.99 16.84 -27.12
CA GLY A 58 21.72 17.35 -25.95
C GLY A 58 21.31 16.76 -24.60
N SER A 59 20.24 15.95 -24.54
CA SER A 59 19.82 15.27 -23.32
C SER A 59 20.74 14.09 -22.95
N TYR A 60 20.61 13.62 -21.70
CA TYR A 60 21.34 12.45 -21.23
C TYR A 60 21.03 11.19 -22.06
N GLY A 61 19.74 10.91 -22.31
CA GLY A 61 19.31 9.79 -23.14
C GLY A 61 19.76 9.89 -24.61
N HIS A 62 20.05 11.09 -25.10
CA HIS A 62 20.55 11.29 -26.47
C HIS A 62 22.06 11.08 -26.58
N ASN A 63 22.81 11.62 -25.61
CA ASN A 63 24.27 11.61 -25.64
C ASN A 63 24.86 10.32 -25.06
N SER A 64 24.13 9.63 -24.18
CA SER A 64 24.60 8.46 -23.44
C SER A 64 23.46 7.51 -23.09
N LEU A 65 22.72 7.05 -24.11
CA LEU A 65 21.57 6.16 -23.97
C LEU A 65 21.86 4.92 -23.10
N GLY A 66 22.99 4.25 -23.29
CA GLY A 66 23.37 3.07 -22.51
C GLY A 66 23.51 3.38 -21.03
N ASN A 67 24.27 4.42 -20.70
CA ASN A 67 24.42 4.86 -19.31
C ASN A 67 23.09 5.33 -18.72
N CYS A 68 22.23 5.97 -19.52
CA CYS A 68 20.90 6.38 -19.10
C CYS A 68 20.03 5.18 -18.72
N VAL A 69 20.01 4.11 -19.54
CA VAL A 69 19.26 2.88 -19.22
C VAL A 69 19.84 2.20 -17.99
N THR A 70 21.17 2.08 -17.87
CA THR A 70 21.80 1.55 -16.65
C THR A 70 21.42 2.34 -15.41
N ALA A 71 21.32 3.67 -15.50
CA ALA A 71 20.88 4.49 -14.38
C ALA A 71 19.44 4.15 -13.95
N TYR A 72 18.51 3.87 -14.88
CA TYR A 72 17.16 3.40 -14.54
C TYR A 72 17.17 2.08 -13.77
N ILE A 73 17.99 1.13 -14.20
CA ILE A 73 18.10 -0.16 -13.51
C ILE A 73 18.76 0.00 -12.14
N ASN A 74 19.75 0.89 -12.00
CA ASN A 74 20.34 1.19 -10.69
C ASN A 74 19.36 1.90 -9.75
N GLY A 75 18.55 2.83 -10.26
CA GLY A 75 17.46 3.46 -9.51
C GLY A 75 16.42 2.42 -9.05
N PHE A 76 16.09 1.46 -9.92
CA PHE A 76 15.26 0.31 -9.53
C PHE A 76 15.90 -0.52 -8.43
N LEU A 77 17.18 -0.89 -8.54
CA LEU A 77 17.90 -1.65 -7.52
C LEU A 77 17.89 -0.92 -6.16
N TYR A 78 18.14 0.39 -6.17
CA TYR A 78 18.09 1.21 -4.96
C TYR A 78 16.71 1.17 -4.29
N GLN A 79 15.64 1.39 -5.05
CA GLN A 79 14.28 1.36 -4.51
C GLN A 79 13.84 -0.06 -4.12
N LEU A 80 14.30 -1.08 -4.83
CA LEU A 80 14.05 -2.49 -4.50
C LEU A 80 14.66 -2.84 -3.15
N GLN A 81 15.90 -2.42 -2.86
CA GLN A 81 16.52 -2.62 -1.55
C GLN A 81 15.68 -2.00 -0.44
N ARG A 82 15.26 -0.74 -0.61
CA ARG A 82 14.39 -0.05 0.37
C ARG A 82 13.04 -0.76 0.53
N PHE A 83 12.47 -1.25 -0.56
CA PHE A 83 11.24 -2.03 -0.53
C PHE A 83 11.43 -3.31 0.30
N VAL A 84 12.52 -4.06 0.07
CA VAL A 84 12.83 -5.29 0.81
C VAL A 84 13.13 -5.02 2.27
N GLU A 85 13.89 -3.96 2.60
CA GLU A 85 14.16 -3.56 3.98
C GLU A 85 12.87 -3.28 4.76
N LYS A 86 11.90 -2.62 4.11
CA LYS A 86 10.61 -2.29 4.73
C LYS A 86 9.65 -3.48 4.80
N ASN A 87 9.62 -4.33 3.78
CA ASN A 87 8.55 -5.32 3.60
C ASN A 87 9.00 -6.77 3.82
N GLY A 88 10.31 -7.01 3.91
CA GLY A 88 10.90 -8.32 4.18
C GLY A 88 10.57 -9.38 3.12
N PRO A 89 10.71 -10.67 3.47
CA PRO A 89 10.49 -11.80 2.57
C PRO A 89 9.08 -11.87 1.97
N GLU A 90 8.06 -11.37 2.66
CA GLU A 90 6.68 -11.36 2.15
C GLU A 90 6.50 -10.35 1.02
N GLY A 91 7.14 -9.18 1.10
CA GLY A 91 7.17 -8.24 -0.02
C GLY A 91 7.83 -8.84 -1.26
N ILE A 92 8.91 -9.59 -1.07
CA ILE A 92 9.58 -10.32 -2.17
C ILE A 92 8.64 -11.36 -2.78
N ALA A 93 8.00 -12.18 -1.95
CA ALA A 93 7.07 -13.21 -2.40
C ALA A 93 5.88 -12.61 -3.17
N GLU A 94 5.32 -11.51 -2.68
CA GLU A 94 4.27 -10.77 -3.37
C GLU A 94 4.73 -10.27 -4.73
N LEU A 95 5.90 -9.60 -4.78
CA LEU A 95 6.45 -9.06 -6.02
C LEU A 95 6.68 -10.15 -7.06
N ASN A 96 7.24 -11.29 -6.67
CA ASN A 96 7.45 -12.43 -7.56
C ASN A 96 6.14 -13.07 -8.03
N THR A 97 5.07 -12.99 -7.24
CA THR A 97 3.75 -13.55 -7.56
C THR A 97 2.99 -12.66 -8.54
N VAL A 98 2.99 -11.35 -8.29
CA VAL A 98 2.27 -10.38 -9.12
C VAL A 98 3.03 -10.12 -10.42
N ALA A 99 4.32 -9.83 -10.33
CA ALA A 99 5.21 -9.66 -11.48
C ALA A 99 5.79 -11.01 -11.95
N HIS A 100 4.89 -11.97 -12.23
CA HIS A 100 5.21 -13.37 -12.52
C HIS A 100 6.00 -13.59 -13.83
N ALA A 101 6.11 -12.59 -14.71
CA ALA A 101 6.99 -12.68 -15.87
C ALA A 101 8.47 -12.51 -15.52
N HIS A 102 8.78 -12.07 -14.29
CA HIS A 102 10.14 -11.80 -13.78
C HIS A 102 10.98 -11.00 -14.77
N THR A 103 10.35 -10.01 -15.40
CA THR A 103 10.94 -9.19 -16.46
C THR A 103 10.78 -7.72 -16.11
N ILE A 104 11.88 -6.97 -16.23
CA ILE A 104 11.89 -5.51 -16.09
C ILE A 104 12.05 -4.88 -17.46
N THR A 105 11.17 -3.94 -17.78
CA THR A 105 11.22 -3.15 -19.02
C THR A 105 11.34 -1.66 -18.71
N LEU A 106 11.69 -0.85 -19.72
CA LEU A 106 11.70 0.61 -19.63
C LEU A 106 10.90 1.17 -20.81
N GLN A 107 9.84 1.92 -20.53
CA GLN A 107 8.91 2.41 -21.53
C GLN A 107 8.48 3.86 -21.28
N MET A 108 8.02 4.52 -22.35
CA MET A 108 7.38 5.82 -22.22
C MET A 108 5.97 5.65 -21.68
N PHE A 109 5.52 6.55 -20.82
CA PHE A 109 4.12 6.66 -20.42
C PHE A 109 3.63 8.11 -20.58
N ASP A 110 2.39 8.29 -21.03
CA ASP A 110 1.74 9.62 -21.12
C ASP A 110 0.53 9.66 -20.18
N SER A 111 0.81 9.73 -18.88
CA SER A 111 -0.20 9.85 -17.82
C SER A 111 0.09 11.06 -16.94
N PRO A 112 -0.95 11.74 -16.40
CA PRO A 112 -0.74 12.72 -15.34
C PRO A 112 -0.28 12.08 -14.02
N LYS A 113 -0.27 10.74 -13.89
CA LYS A 113 0.04 10.01 -12.65
C LYS A 113 1.44 10.32 -12.11
N TRP A 114 2.44 10.51 -12.98
CA TRP A 114 3.80 10.85 -12.54
C TRP A 114 4.36 12.07 -13.28
N ASN A 115 5.20 12.82 -12.57
CA ASN A 115 5.79 14.06 -13.08
C ASN A 115 6.97 13.82 -14.03
N TYR A 116 7.80 12.79 -13.77
CA TYR A 116 9.03 12.51 -14.52
C TYR A 116 9.13 11.04 -14.92
N CYS A 117 9.08 10.17 -13.92
CA CYS A 117 9.18 8.72 -14.06
C CYS A 117 8.36 8.04 -12.96
N GLY A 118 8.13 6.74 -13.13
CA GLY A 118 7.39 5.91 -12.19
C GLY A 118 7.50 4.44 -12.59
N CYS A 119 6.71 3.60 -11.96
CA CYS A 119 6.66 2.18 -12.29
C CYS A 119 5.22 1.69 -12.41
N ASP A 120 5.04 0.54 -13.05
CA ASP A 120 3.78 -0.18 -13.10
C ASP A 120 4.04 -1.68 -13.25
N ILE A 121 2.99 -2.50 -13.07
CA ILE A 121 3.01 -3.93 -13.38
C ILE A 121 1.88 -4.23 -14.35
N THR A 122 2.23 -4.75 -15.52
CA THR A 122 1.23 -5.02 -16.57
C THR A 122 0.35 -6.23 -16.24
N SER A 123 -0.72 -6.41 -17.02
CA SER A 123 -1.57 -7.62 -16.98
C SER A 123 -0.80 -8.92 -17.23
N GLU A 124 0.31 -8.84 -17.95
CA GLU A 124 1.21 -9.96 -18.24
C GLU A 124 2.24 -10.18 -17.12
N GLY A 125 2.14 -9.45 -16.00
CA GLY A 125 3.06 -9.58 -14.87
C GLY A 125 4.46 -9.05 -15.17
N VAL A 126 4.60 -8.12 -16.11
CA VAL A 126 5.89 -7.47 -16.42
C VAL A 126 6.04 -6.23 -15.55
N PHE A 127 7.17 -6.09 -14.87
CA PHE A 127 7.49 -4.86 -14.15
C PHE A 127 7.99 -3.81 -15.15
N GLN A 128 7.34 -2.66 -15.21
CA GLN A 128 7.70 -1.57 -16.11
C GLN A 128 8.27 -0.40 -15.32
N LEU A 129 9.47 0.03 -15.70
CA LEU A 129 9.96 1.37 -15.41
C LEU A 129 9.42 2.30 -16.49
N LEU A 130 8.98 3.47 -16.07
CA LEU A 130 8.25 4.40 -16.90
C LEU A 130 8.94 5.76 -16.89
N PHE A 131 8.99 6.43 -18.04
CA PHE A 131 9.44 7.82 -18.15
C PHE A 131 8.46 8.64 -18.98
N LYS A 132 8.31 9.92 -18.63
CA LYS A 132 7.42 10.84 -19.33
C LYS A 132 8.11 11.37 -20.59
N PRO A 133 7.36 11.72 -21.66
CA PRO A 133 7.91 12.43 -22.80
C PRO A 133 8.74 13.65 -22.36
N ALA A 134 9.91 13.83 -23.00
CA ALA A 134 10.90 14.88 -22.68
C ALA A 134 11.54 14.80 -21.28
N MET A 135 11.24 13.78 -20.46
CA MET A 135 11.83 13.57 -19.13
C MET A 135 12.72 12.33 -19.05
N LEU A 136 13.10 11.75 -20.20
CA LEU A 136 13.99 10.60 -20.26
C LEU A 136 15.32 10.92 -19.55
N GLY A 137 15.62 10.17 -18.50
CA GLY A 137 16.84 10.33 -17.71
C GLY A 137 16.76 11.39 -16.61
N THR A 138 15.56 11.86 -16.26
CA THR A 138 15.34 12.84 -15.17
C THR A 138 14.79 12.14 -13.93
N ASN A 139 15.34 12.46 -12.74
CA ASN A 139 14.92 11.93 -11.43
C ASN A 139 14.81 10.40 -11.38
N ILE A 140 15.75 9.73 -12.05
CA ILE A 140 15.72 8.29 -12.32
C ILE A 140 15.66 7.45 -11.04
N ASP A 141 16.25 7.92 -9.94
CA ASP A 141 16.24 7.23 -8.65
C ASP A 141 14.83 7.01 -8.11
N ASP A 142 13.85 7.81 -8.53
CA ASP A 142 12.44 7.69 -8.12
C ASP A 142 11.61 6.76 -9.04
N ALA A 143 12.19 6.23 -10.12
CA ALA A 143 11.47 5.45 -11.12
C ALA A 143 10.78 4.20 -10.54
N ALA A 144 11.22 3.70 -9.38
CA ALA A 144 10.58 2.57 -8.71
C ALA A 144 10.17 2.87 -7.25
N ALA A 145 10.05 4.15 -6.87
CA ALA A 145 9.72 4.54 -5.50
C ALA A 145 8.34 4.02 -5.02
N GLU A 146 7.43 3.72 -5.95
CA GLU A 146 6.06 3.29 -5.67
C GLU A 146 5.83 1.77 -5.81
N ILE A 147 6.87 0.90 -5.80
CA ILE A 147 6.73 -0.57 -5.97
C ILE A 147 5.53 -1.13 -5.19
N ALA A 148 5.44 -0.83 -3.90
CA ALA A 148 4.41 -1.39 -3.02
C ALA A 148 2.99 -0.95 -3.41
N LYS A 149 2.83 0.31 -3.82
CA LYS A 149 1.55 0.86 -4.30
C LYS A 149 1.14 0.19 -5.60
N GLN A 150 2.08 0.01 -6.54
CA GLN A 150 1.79 -0.64 -7.81
C GLN A 150 1.49 -2.13 -7.64
N LEU A 151 2.15 -2.82 -6.70
CA LEU A 151 1.81 -4.21 -6.36
C LEU A 151 0.35 -4.37 -5.93
N SER A 152 -0.17 -3.42 -5.16
CA SER A 152 -1.55 -3.47 -4.67
C SER A 152 -2.57 -3.10 -5.75
N ALA A 153 -2.17 -2.31 -6.75
CA ALA A 153 -3.04 -1.88 -7.85
C ALA A 153 -2.99 -2.80 -9.08
N ALA A 154 -1.94 -3.60 -9.20
CA ALA A 154 -1.74 -4.50 -10.33
C ALA A 154 -2.83 -5.59 -10.41
N PRO A 155 -3.09 -6.13 -11.61
CA PRO A 155 -3.96 -7.29 -11.78
C PRO A 155 -3.50 -8.45 -10.90
N GLN A 156 -4.40 -8.91 -10.02
CA GLN A 156 -4.11 -9.97 -9.07
C GLN A 156 -4.40 -11.35 -9.69
N PRO A 157 -3.61 -12.39 -9.39
CA PRO A 157 -3.94 -13.75 -9.80
C PRO A 157 -5.27 -14.20 -9.19
N ALA A 158 -5.98 -15.12 -9.85
CA ALA A 158 -7.30 -15.58 -9.38
C ALA A 158 -7.29 -16.21 -7.98
N SER A 159 -6.13 -16.71 -7.54
CA SER A 159 -5.91 -17.26 -6.19
C SER A 159 -5.43 -16.22 -5.16
N ALA A 160 -5.39 -14.94 -5.53
CA ALA A 160 -4.94 -13.89 -4.63
C ALA A 160 -5.84 -13.78 -3.40
N PRO A 161 -5.27 -13.40 -2.23
CA PRO A 161 -6.08 -13.06 -1.08
C PRO A 161 -7.07 -11.93 -1.40
N LYS A 162 -8.25 -11.95 -0.77
CA LYS A 162 -9.27 -10.91 -0.95
C LYS A 162 -8.77 -9.51 -0.59
N LEU A 163 -8.04 -9.39 0.52
CA LEU A 163 -7.43 -8.13 0.93
C LEU A 163 -6.22 -7.83 0.04
N SER A 164 -6.02 -6.57 -0.36
CA SER A 164 -4.83 -6.17 -1.13
C SER A 164 -3.53 -6.33 -0.33
N TYR A 165 -2.39 -6.32 -1.02
CA TYR A 165 -1.08 -6.35 -0.35
C TYR A 165 -0.92 -5.23 0.69
N ALA A 166 -1.27 -3.98 0.32
CA ALA A 166 -1.23 -2.84 1.23
C ALA A 166 -2.07 -3.06 2.49
N ALA A 167 -3.31 -3.56 2.35
CA ALA A 167 -4.18 -3.84 3.48
C ALA A 167 -3.61 -4.95 4.37
N ARG A 168 -3.17 -6.07 3.79
CA ARG A 168 -2.54 -7.18 4.54
C ARG A 168 -1.30 -6.71 5.28
N HIS A 169 -0.46 -5.92 4.61
CA HIS A 169 0.75 -5.36 5.21
C HIS A 169 0.43 -4.43 6.37
N SER A 170 -0.50 -3.48 6.21
CA SER A 170 -0.89 -2.57 7.30
C SER A 170 -1.49 -3.34 8.48
N ILE A 171 -2.35 -4.33 8.25
CA ILE A 171 -2.90 -5.17 9.33
C ILE A 171 -1.77 -5.87 10.08
N LYS A 172 -0.85 -6.53 9.38
CA LYS A 172 0.23 -7.28 9.99
C LYS A 172 1.22 -6.39 10.76
N THR A 173 1.52 -5.20 10.26
CA THR A 173 2.56 -4.32 10.82
C THR A 173 2.03 -3.39 11.90
N ASP A 174 0.79 -2.88 11.73
CA ASP A 174 0.23 -1.88 12.62
C ASP A 174 -0.73 -2.48 13.64
N TYR A 175 -1.60 -3.42 13.23
CA TYR A 175 -2.70 -3.94 14.07
C TYR A 175 -2.29 -5.19 14.84
N THR A 176 -1.89 -6.26 14.14
CA THR A 176 -1.58 -7.58 14.71
C THR A 176 -0.60 -7.52 15.89
N PRO A 177 0.49 -6.72 15.88
CA PRO A 177 1.46 -6.73 16.97
C PRO A 177 0.96 -6.06 18.25
N LYS A 178 -0.11 -5.27 18.18
CA LYS A 178 -0.57 -4.39 19.28
C LYS A 178 -1.96 -4.71 19.80
N ILE A 179 -2.81 -5.32 18.98
CA ILE A 179 -4.22 -5.49 19.32
C ILE A 179 -4.46 -6.29 20.60
N GLU A 180 -3.64 -7.31 20.88
CA GLU A 180 -3.79 -8.10 22.11
C GLU A 180 -3.51 -7.28 23.36
N GLU A 181 -2.53 -6.37 23.33
CA GLU A 181 -2.28 -5.45 24.44
C GLU A 181 -3.50 -4.54 24.68
N VAL A 182 -4.10 -4.01 23.61
CA VAL A 182 -5.30 -3.17 23.71
C VAL A 182 -6.49 -3.97 24.25
N ARG A 183 -6.64 -5.23 23.81
CA ARG A 183 -7.69 -6.14 24.28
C ARG A 183 -7.54 -6.46 25.76
N GLU A 184 -6.31 -6.73 26.22
CA GLU A 184 -6.01 -6.97 27.63
C GLU A 184 -6.31 -5.75 28.51
N GLN A 185 -6.02 -4.54 28.01
CA GLN A 185 -6.41 -3.31 28.71
C GLN A 185 -7.93 -3.19 28.85
N ALA A 186 -8.69 -3.44 27.78
CA ALA A 186 -10.16 -3.45 27.85
C ALA A 186 -10.67 -4.52 28.83
N ALA A 187 -10.13 -5.73 28.75
CA ALA A 187 -10.50 -6.84 29.62
C ALA A 187 -10.26 -6.52 31.10
N SER A 188 -9.16 -5.82 31.42
CA SER A 188 -8.85 -5.37 32.77
C SER A 188 -9.84 -4.31 33.27
N GLU A 189 -10.15 -3.30 32.44
CA GLU A 189 -11.10 -2.24 32.82
C GLU A 189 -12.53 -2.78 33.00
N LEU A 190 -12.91 -3.81 32.25
CA LEU A 190 -14.25 -4.41 32.29
C LEU A 190 -14.37 -5.62 33.23
N GLN A 191 -13.27 -6.05 33.85
CA GLN A 191 -13.17 -7.33 34.57
C GLN A 191 -13.70 -8.54 33.77
N ASN A 192 -13.53 -8.49 32.44
CA ASN A 192 -14.01 -9.52 31.53
C ASN A 192 -12.87 -10.02 30.62
N PRO A 193 -12.23 -11.16 30.95
CA PRO A 193 -11.12 -11.71 30.17
C PRO A 193 -11.53 -12.18 28.77
N ASP A 194 -12.82 -12.47 28.56
CA ASP A 194 -13.36 -13.06 27.34
C ASP A 194 -13.72 -12.02 26.27
N ILE A 195 -13.44 -10.73 26.52
CA ILE A 195 -13.64 -9.65 25.54
C ILE A 195 -12.87 -9.93 24.25
N LYS A 196 -13.55 -9.73 23.12
CA LYS A 196 -13.02 -9.88 21.76
C LYS A 196 -13.21 -8.62 20.94
N PHE A 197 -12.22 -8.32 20.12
CA PHE A 197 -12.27 -7.26 19.12
C PHE A 197 -12.44 -7.87 17.73
N GLU A 198 -13.53 -7.52 17.05
CA GLU A 198 -13.88 -8.04 15.73
C GLU A 198 -14.07 -6.90 14.72
N PRO A 199 -13.01 -6.50 13.99
CA PRO A 199 -13.11 -5.40 13.03
C PRO A 199 -13.67 -5.78 11.65
N ASP A 200 -13.72 -7.07 11.29
CA ASP A 200 -14.10 -7.58 9.96
C ASP A 200 -13.42 -6.82 8.78
N PHE A 201 -12.10 -6.99 8.66
CA PHE A 201 -11.30 -6.26 7.65
C PHE A 201 -11.76 -6.46 6.20
N GLU A 202 -12.35 -7.60 5.85
CA GLU A 202 -12.85 -7.83 4.48
C GLU A 202 -14.03 -6.92 4.17
N GLU A 203 -15.02 -6.86 5.07
CA GLU A 203 -16.17 -5.96 4.92
C GLU A 203 -15.74 -4.48 4.91
N LEU A 204 -14.76 -4.12 5.73
CA LEU A 204 -14.22 -2.75 5.76
C LEU A 204 -13.56 -2.35 4.45
N VAL A 205 -12.72 -3.22 3.89
CA VAL A 205 -12.06 -2.99 2.59
C VAL A 205 -13.09 -2.86 1.48
N GLU A 206 -14.11 -3.71 1.47
CA GLU A 206 -15.20 -3.66 0.50
C GLU A 206 -15.95 -2.32 0.54
N LYS A 207 -16.16 -1.75 1.72
CA LYS A 207 -16.82 -0.43 1.86
C LYS A 207 -15.91 0.74 1.47
N LEU A 208 -14.63 0.65 1.77
CA LEU A 208 -13.67 1.74 1.54
C LEU A 208 -13.21 1.84 0.07
N GLN A 209 -13.21 0.73 -0.68
CA GLN A 209 -12.70 0.71 -2.06
C GLN A 209 -13.53 1.53 -3.05
N ASP A 210 -14.84 1.66 -2.83
CA ASP A 210 -15.74 2.35 -3.75
C ASP A 210 -15.74 3.88 -3.58
N LYS A 211 -15.14 4.38 -2.50
CA LYS A 211 -15.10 5.82 -2.22
C LYS A 211 -14.01 6.50 -3.05
N LYS A 212 -14.35 7.65 -3.65
CA LYS A 212 -13.35 8.59 -4.16
C LYS A 212 -12.71 9.32 -2.99
N TRP A 213 -11.48 8.97 -2.70
CA TRP A 213 -10.68 9.60 -1.65
C TRP A 213 -10.04 10.90 -2.15
N ASP A 214 -9.85 11.84 -1.23
CA ASP A 214 -8.96 12.96 -1.49
C ASP A 214 -7.49 12.53 -1.39
N ARG A 215 -6.58 13.43 -1.77
CA ARG A 215 -5.13 13.15 -1.77
C ARG A 215 -4.56 12.75 -0.39
N TRP A 216 -5.28 13.04 0.68
CA TRP A 216 -4.83 12.79 2.05
C TRP A 216 -5.31 11.44 2.59
N SER A 217 -6.22 10.80 1.86
CA SER A 217 -6.89 9.57 2.28
C SER A 217 -6.81 8.48 1.21
N GLU A 218 -6.19 8.76 0.06
CA GLU A 218 -6.00 7.78 -1.02
C GLU A 218 -5.13 6.57 -0.60
N ASP A 219 -4.35 6.73 0.47
CA ASP A 219 -3.49 5.71 1.05
C ASP A 219 -4.21 4.91 2.16
N TRP A 220 -5.54 4.93 2.22
CA TRP A 220 -6.32 4.25 3.26
C TRP A 220 -5.95 2.76 3.42
N GLN A 221 -5.61 2.05 2.34
CA GLN A 221 -5.21 0.64 2.40
C GLN A 221 -3.92 0.45 3.19
N TRP A 222 -2.97 1.39 3.08
CA TRP A 222 -1.72 1.40 3.85
C TRP A 222 -1.91 1.76 5.31
N ASN A 223 -3.10 2.21 5.69
CA ASN A 223 -3.40 2.71 7.01
C ASN A 223 -4.57 1.97 7.68
N ILE A 224 -5.15 0.94 7.06
CA ILE A 224 -6.35 0.30 7.59
C ILE A 224 -6.08 -0.39 8.92
N GLY A 225 -4.92 -1.05 9.07
CA GLY A 225 -4.53 -1.68 10.34
C GLY A 225 -4.38 -0.65 11.45
N SER A 226 -3.59 0.41 11.22
CA SER A 226 -3.42 1.50 12.19
C SER A 226 -4.73 2.24 12.48
N GLY A 227 -5.57 2.46 11.47
CA GLY A 227 -6.85 3.14 11.61
C GLY A 227 -7.81 2.38 12.53
N ILE A 228 -7.94 1.07 12.31
CA ILE A 228 -8.79 0.21 13.14
C ILE A 228 -8.24 0.06 14.55
N LEU A 229 -6.93 -0.11 14.71
CA LEU A 229 -6.31 -0.17 16.04
C LEU A 229 -6.69 1.07 16.87
N LYS A 230 -6.62 2.27 16.28
CA LYS A 230 -6.97 3.52 16.96
C LYS A 230 -8.40 3.58 17.45
N TYR A 231 -9.35 2.96 16.75
CA TYR A 231 -10.74 2.90 17.20
C TYR A 231 -10.88 2.07 18.49
N PHE A 232 -10.15 0.95 18.59
CA PHE A 232 -10.14 0.14 19.81
C PHE A 232 -9.34 0.80 20.94
N GLU A 233 -8.23 1.46 20.64
CA GLU A 233 -7.49 2.27 21.62
C GLU A 233 -8.39 3.37 22.20
N ALA A 234 -9.13 4.09 21.35
CA ALA A 234 -10.07 5.12 21.79
C ALA A 234 -11.22 4.57 22.65
N PHE A 235 -11.69 3.35 22.37
CA PHE A 235 -12.64 2.66 23.24
C PHE A 235 -12.05 2.42 24.63
N VAL A 236 -10.83 1.89 24.72
CA VAL A 236 -10.13 1.68 25.99
C VAL A 236 -9.92 3.00 26.75
N ASP A 237 -9.56 4.07 26.04
CA ASP A 237 -9.40 5.40 26.65
C ASP A 237 -10.69 5.91 27.27
N VAL A 238 -11.85 5.64 26.67
CA VAL A 238 -13.15 5.94 27.26
C VAL A 238 -13.36 5.13 28.54
N LEU A 239 -13.10 3.82 28.53
CA LEU A 239 -13.26 2.98 29.72
C LEU A 239 -12.46 3.52 30.92
N LYS A 240 -11.20 3.89 30.67
CA LYS A 240 -10.32 4.51 31.67
C LYS A 240 -10.84 5.86 32.16
N ARG A 241 -11.31 6.72 31.24
CA ARG A 241 -11.81 8.06 31.56
C ARG A 241 -13.08 8.00 32.43
N GLU A 242 -13.99 7.09 32.11
CA GLU A 242 -15.24 6.88 32.86
C GLU A 242 -15.04 5.97 34.08
N LYS A 243 -13.81 5.47 34.31
CA LYS A 243 -13.38 4.70 35.48
C LYS A 243 -14.03 3.32 35.64
N PHE A 244 -14.31 2.64 34.53
CA PHE A 244 -14.86 1.28 34.52
C PHE A 244 -14.07 0.33 35.42
N GLY A 245 -12.73 0.36 35.40
CA GLY A 245 -11.90 -0.53 36.23
C GLY A 245 -12.05 -0.38 37.75
N SER A 246 -12.78 0.62 38.23
CA SER A 246 -13.01 0.88 39.66
C SER A 246 -14.48 1.03 40.05
N ASP A 247 -15.41 0.81 39.12
CA ASP A 247 -16.84 0.97 39.34
C ASP A 247 -17.58 -0.32 38.95
N ASP A 248 -17.96 -1.10 39.98
CA ASP A 248 -18.63 -2.38 39.82
C ASP A 248 -19.98 -2.24 39.09
N MET A 249 -20.69 -1.10 39.24
CA MET A 249 -21.98 -0.90 38.55
C MET A 249 -21.80 -0.68 37.05
N LEU A 250 -20.74 0.02 36.65
CA LEU A 250 -20.43 0.19 35.23
C LEU A 250 -19.98 -1.12 34.59
N GLN A 251 -19.20 -1.94 35.31
CA GLN A 251 -18.80 -3.27 34.85
C GLN A 251 -20.00 -4.21 34.71
N GLU A 252 -20.89 -4.24 35.71
CA GLU A 252 -22.12 -5.04 35.68
C GLU A 252 -23.03 -4.61 34.53
N GLY A 253 -23.31 -3.32 34.40
CA GLY A 253 -24.14 -2.78 33.31
C GLY A 253 -23.56 -3.10 31.92
N PHE A 254 -22.23 -3.04 31.77
CA PHE A 254 -21.57 -3.46 30.53
C PHE A 254 -21.75 -4.95 30.26
N ALA A 255 -21.53 -5.80 31.26
CA ALA A 255 -21.65 -7.25 31.10
C ALA A 255 -23.09 -7.70 30.79
N GLU A 256 -24.09 -7.02 31.35
CA GLU A 256 -25.50 -7.28 31.07
C GLU A 256 -25.91 -6.86 29.64
N ALA A 257 -25.46 -5.68 29.20
CA ALA A 257 -25.81 -5.14 27.90
C ALA A 257 -25.01 -5.77 26.74
N ILE A 258 -23.76 -6.18 26.99
CA ILE A 258 -22.83 -6.77 26.02
C ILE A 258 -22.50 -8.21 26.45
N ASP A 259 -23.53 -9.04 26.55
CA ASP A 259 -23.46 -10.42 27.07
C ASP A 259 -22.54 -11.37 26.27
N LYS A 260 -22.26 -11.05 25.00
CA LYS A 260 -21.33 -11.81 24.16
C LYS A 260 -19.86 -11.44 24.37
N GLY A 261 -19.58 -10.30 25.00
CA GLY A 261 -18.22 -9.76 25.12
C GLY A 261 -17.57 -9.40 23.79
N VAL A 262 -18.34 -9.15 22.73
CA VAL A 262 -17.81 -8.80 21.40
C VAL A 262 -17.93 -7.31 21.16
N ILE A 263 -16.80 -6.68 20.82
CA ILE A 263 -16.73 -5.29 20.37
C ILE A 263 -16.41 -5.31 18.88
N ARG A 264 -17.40 -4.91 18.07
CA ARG A 264 -17.30 -4.91 16.61
C ARG A 264 -17.06 -3.51 16.11
N PHE A 265 -16.24 -3.37 15.07
CA PHE A 265 -16.15 -2.13 14.31
C PHE A 265 -16.81 -2.31 12.94
N ARG A 266 -17.62 -1.33 12.49
CA ARG A 266 -18.15 -1.32 11.12
C ARG A 266 -18.27 0.08 10.54
N ILE A 267 -18.20 0.16 9.22
CA ILE A 267 -18.52 1.39 8.47
C ILE A 267 -19.96 1.30 7.99
N ILE A 268 -20.74 2.36 8.15
CA ILE A 268 -22.12 2.43 7.64
C ILE A 268 -22.24 3.49 6.53
N PRO A 269 -23.32 3.47 5.71
CA PRO A 269 -23.46 4.43 4.62
C PRO A 269 -23.51 5.90 5.08
N LYS A 270 -24.22 6.17 6.19
CA LYS A 270 -24.31 7.51 6.76
C LYS A 270 -24.65 7.49 8.25
N LEU A 271 -23.94 8.28 9.04
CA LEU A 271 -24.30 8.51 10.44
C LEU A 271 -25.45 9.52 10.55
N PRO A 272 -26.36 9.37 11.53
CA PRO A 272 -27.43 10.33 11.78
C PRO A 272 -26.89 11.69 12.26
N SER A 273 -25.76 11.70 12.98
CA SER A 273 -25.09 12.91 13.49
C SER A 273 -23.69 12.56 13.97
N GLY A 274 -22.78 13.55 13.98
CA GLY A 274 -21.43 13.38 14.51
C GLY A 274 -20.49 12.62 13.58
N TYR A 275 -19.32 12.28 14.11
CA TYR A 275 -18.25 11.57 13.38
C TYR A 275 -18.29 10.07 13.61
N ASN A 276 -18.72 9.67 14.80
CA ASN A 276 -18.64 8.31 15.30
C ASN A 276 -19.86 8.01 16.18
N ARG A 277 -20.21 6.74 16.30
CA ARG A 277 -21.34 6.26 17.13
C ARG A 277 -21.01 4.91 17.75
N SER A 278 -21.40 4.74 19.00
CA SER A 278 -21.52 3.44 19.65
C SER A 278 -23.00 3.06 19.80
N LEU A 279 -23.31 1.78 19.72
CA LEU A 279 -24.64 1.23 19.97
C LEU A 279 -24.55 -0.25 20.35
N ILE A 280 -25.57 -0.78 21.00
CA ILE A 280 -25.67 -2.19 21.35
C ILE A 280 -26.61 -2.89 20.37
N GLU A 281 -26.13 -3.93 19.70
CA GLU A 281 -26.92 -4.75 18.79
C GLU A 281 -26.68 -6.24 19.11
N ASN A 282 -27.76 -6.97 19.41
CA ASN A 282 -27.72 -8.42 19.66
C ASN A 282 -26.67 -8.84 20.70
N GLY A 283 -26.47 -8.07 21.77
CA GLY A 283 -25.49 -8.39 22.82
C GLY A 283 -24.03 -8.05 22.47
N GLU A 284 -23.79 -7.29 21.41
CA GLU A 284 -22.47 -6.83 20.97
C GLU A 284 -22.42 -5.29 21.04
N LEU A 285 -21.25 -4.74 21.42
CA LEU A 285 -21.00 -3.31 21.26
C LEU A 285 -20.52 -3.05 19.84
N ILE A 286 -21.26 -2.23 19.11
CA ILE A 286 -20.87 -1.83 17.76
C ILE A 286 -20.31 -0.41 17.80
N LEU A 287 -19.08 -0.27 17.32
CA LEU A 287 -18.37 0.98 17.08
C LEU A 287 -18.47 1.32 15.59
N GLU A 288 -19.00 2.50 15.26
CA GLU A 288 -19.33 2.84 13.88
C GLU A 288 -18.88 4.23 13.47
N THR A 289 -18.46 4.32 12.21
CA THR A 289 -18.30 5.57 11.45
C THR A 289 -19.03 5.46 10.12
N ASP A 290 -19.23 6.59 9.44
CA ASP A 290 -19.52 6.57 8.01
C ASP A 290 -18.26 6.81 7.16
N LEU A 291 -18.40 6.65 5.85
CA LEU A 291 -17.30 6.81 4.90
C LEU A 291 -16.71 8.23 4.90
N ASP A 292 -17.49 9.27 5.22
CA ASP A 292 -17.00 10.66 5.22
C ASP A 292 -16.20 10.98 6.49
N ASN A 293 -16.49 10.26 7.57
CA ASN A 293 -15.87 10.46 8.88
C ASN A 293 -14.82 9.39 9.23
N TRP A 294 -14.47 8.52 8.27
CA TRP A 294 -13.42 7.51 8.45
C TRP A 294 -12.12 8.12 9.00
N ARG A 295 -11.69 7.66 10.17
CA ARG A 295 -10.51 8.13 10.93
C ARG A 295 -10.59 9.59 11.41
N VAL A 296 -11.76 10.22 11.40
CA VAL A 296 -11.96 11.58 11.90
C VAL A 296 -12.45 11.51 13.35
N ASN A 297 -11.80 12.27 14.24
CA ASN A 297 -12.16 12.38 15.67
C ASN A 297 -12.41 11.02 16.34
N ILE A 298 -11.50 10.08 16.11
CA ILE A 298 -11.59 8.69 16.56
C ILE A 298 -11.81 8.59 18.07
N ASP A 299 -11.24 9.52 18.85
CA ASP A 299 -11.40 9.66 20.30
C ASP A 299 -12.87 9.77 20.76
N GLN A 300 -13.80 10.08 19.85
CA GLN A 300 -15.22 10.22 20.14
C GLN A 300 -16.03 8.92 20.06
N ILE A 301 -15.43 7.82 19.56
CA ILE A 301 -16.15 6.60 19.15
C ILE A 301 -17.06 5.98 20.21
N ALA A 302 -16.65 6.04 21.48
CA ALA A 302 -17.39 5.45 22.60
C ALA A 302 -17.80 6.48 23.65
N THR A 303 -17.76 7.79 23.36
CA THR A 303 -18.02 8.85 24.36
C THR A 303 -19.42 8.79 25.00
N LYS A 304 -20.37 8.10 24.37
CA LYS A 304 -21.73 7.90 24.89
C LYS A 304 -21.96 6.52 25.51
N LEU A 305 -20.89 5.76 25.80
CA LEU A 305 -21.01 4.38 26.28
C LEU A 305 -21.86 4.28 27.55
N VAL A 306 -21.65 5.16 28.54
CA VAL A 306 -22.40 5.15 29.80
C VAL A 306 -23.91 5.38 29.58
N ASP A 307 -24.30 6.19 28.60
CA ASP A 307 -25.72 6.43 28.28
C ASP A 307 -26.41 5.22 27.64
N LEU A 308 -25.63 4.21 27.20
CA LEU A 308 -26.14 3.00 26.55
C LEU A 308 -26.31 1.82 27.51
N LEU A 309 -25.70 1.87 28.70
CA LEU A 309 -25.76 0.85 29.75
C LEU A 309 -26.96 1.12 30.67
#